data_AF-A0A0N8WIT4-F1
#
_entry.id   AF-A0A0N8WIT4-F1
#
_cell.length_a   1.000
_cell.length_b   1.000
_cell.length_c   1.000
_cell.angle_alpha   90.00
_cell.angle_beta   90.00
_cell.angle_gamma   90.00
#
_symmetry.space_group_name_H-M   'P 1'
#
loop_
_entity.id
_entity.type
_entity.pdbx_description
1 polymer ?
#
loop_
_entity_poly.entity_id
_entity_poly.type
_entity_poly.pdbx_seq_one_letter_code
_entity_poly.pdbx_strand_id
1 'polypeptide(L)'
;MTVLDPTGGVVPGDADPGPDLGSLRGRRIGVRVDVLWQAWDQTVDEWIAELERAGAIVTTWRRAQGLKGAEGERRQAEYDAFVGGVDAVISGLANCGSCTSWSVKDGLNALNRGLPTVVAATEHFVGLARTLAADNGRPGLRLVELPSSLNTLPEQQVRAHARSSFPALLDAIGAVVR
;
A
#
# COMPACT_ATOMS: atom_id res chain seq x y z
N MET A 1 29.99 -23.49 -3.24
CA MET A 1 29.43 -22.20 -3.67
C MET A 1 28.56 -22.48 -4.88
N THR A 2 27.24 -22.47 -4.70
CA THR A 2 26.31 -22.72 -5.82
C THR A 2 26.09 -21.40 -6.52
N VAL A 3 26.54 -21.29 -7.77
CA VAL A 3 26.23 -20.14 -8.63
C VAL A 3 24.81 -20.34 -9.15
N LEU A 4 23.92 -19.39 -8.84
CA LEU A 4 22.58 -19.38 -9.40
C LEU A 4 22.68 -18.94 -10.87
N ASP A 5 21.93 -19.63 -11.74
CA ASP A 5 21.81 -19.26 -13.14
C ASP A 5 21.05 -17.91 -13.26
N PRO A 6 21.69 -16.83 -13.75
CA PRO A 6 21.04 -15.52 -13.89
C PRO A 6 19.97 -15.50 -15.00
N THR A 7 19.83 -16.59 -15.77
CA THR A 7 18.83 -16.77 -16.83
C THR A 7 17.78 -17.83 -16.50
N GLY A 8 17.80 -18.37 -15.28
CA GLY A 8 16.78 -19.30 -14.81
C GLY A 8 15.39 -18.73 -15.05
N GLY A 9 14.52 -19.50 -15.73
CA GLY A 9 13.19 -19.06 -16.09
C GLY A 9 12.41 -18.55 -14.88
N VAL A 10 11.75 -17.40 -15.04
CA VAL A 10 10.90 -16.83 -13.99
C VAL A 10 9.75 -17.80 -13.74
N VAL A 11 9.69 -18.37 -12.53
CA VAL A 11 8.50 -19.11 -12.10
C VAL A 11 7.33 -18.12 -12.11
N PRO A 12 6.26 -18.36 -12.90
CA PRO A 12 5.13 -17.46 -12.92
C PRO A 12 4.55 -17.30 -11.52
N GLY A 13 4.47 -16.05 -11.04
CA GLY A 13 3.86 -15.74 -9.75
C GLY A 13 2.34 -15.88 -9.78
N ASP A 14 1.74 -15.78 -8.60
CA ASP A 14 0.29 -15.75 -8.43
C ASP A 14 -0.29 -14.39 -8.87
N ALA A 15 -1.03 -14.43 -9.97
CA ALA A 15 -1.70 -13.27 -10.55
C ALA A 15 -3.03 -12.91 -9.86
N ASP A 16 -3.49 -13.69 -8.88
CA ASP A 16 -4.68 -13.36 -8.08
C ASP A 16 -4.42 -12.06 -7.29
N PRO A 17 -5.23 -11.01 -7.52
CA PRO A 17 -5.07 -9.73 -6.83
C PRO A 17 -5.53 -9.75 -5.37
N GLY A 18 -6.03 -10.89 -4.88
CA GLY A 18 -6.63 -11.08 -3.57
C GLY A 18 -8.13 -10.79 -3.56
N PRO A 19 -8.79 -10.94 -2.40
CA PRO A 19 -10.22 -10.69 -2.30
C PRO A 19 -10.56 -9.21 -2.48
N ASP A 20 -11.78 -8.95 -2.93
CA ASP A 20 -12.38 -7.62 -2.94
C ASP A 20 -12.87 -7.25 -1.54
N LEU A 21 -12.73 -5.98 -1.15
CA LEU A 21 -13.19 -5.49 0.15
C LEU A 21 -14.74 -5.51 0.29
N GLY A 22 -15.45 -5.26 -0.81
CA GLY A 22 -16.90 -5.14 -0.80
C GLY A 22 -17.38 -3.87 -0.09
N SER A 23 -18.46 -3.96 0.68
CA SER A 23 -19.02 -2.77 1.36
C SER A 23 -18.09 -2.24 2.44
N LEU A 24 -17.89 -0.91 2.48
CA LEU A 24 -17.07 -0.22 3.48
C LEU A 24 -17.70 -0.15 4.87
N ARG A 25 -19.03 -0.26 4.98
CA ARG A 25 -19.75 -0.04 6.24
C ARG A 25 -19.31 -1.03 7.32
N GLY A 26 -18.80 -0.51 8.43
CA GLY A 26 -18.31 -1.30 9.56
C GLY A 26 -16.97 -1.99 9.33
N ARG A 27 -16.34 -1.83 8.16
CA ARG A 27 -15.03 -2.42 7.88
C ARG A 27 -13.92 -1.62 8.55
N ARG A 28 -12.95 -2.33 9.12
CA ARG A 28 -11.74 -1.74 9.67
C ARG A 28 -10.69 -1.64 8.57
N ILE A 29 -10.31 -0.43 8.19
CA ILE A 29 -9.32 -0.20 7.14
C ILE A 29 -8.01 0.23 7.78
N GLY A 30 -6.95 -0.52 7.50
CA GLY A 30 -5.60 -0.17 7.92
C GLY A 30 -4.91 0.70 6.87
N VAL A 31 -4.46 1.89 7.25
CA VAL A 31 -3.58 2.70 6.40
C VAL A 31 -2.16 2.67 6.97
N ARG A 32 -1.22 2.09 6.22
CA ARG A 32 0.20 2.11 6.57
C ARG A 32 0.81 3.41 6.04
N VAL A 33 1.32 4.24 6.94
CA VAL A 33 1.82 5.59 6.63
C VAL A 33 3.35 5.65 6.73
N ASP A 34 3.98 6.31 5.77
CA ASP A 34 5.43 6.57 5.77
C ASP A 34 5.82 7.72 6.71
N VAL A 35 7.07 7.78 7.16
CA VAL A 35 7.59 8.93 7.91
C VAL A 35 8.12 10.06 7.02
N LEU A 36 8.31 9.82 5.72
CA LEU A 36 9.12 10.69 4.86
C LEU A 36 8.33 11.73 4.05
N TRP A 37 7.05 11.48 3.78
CA TRP A 37 6.32 12.19 2.74
C TRP A 37 5.13 12.94 3.32
N GLN A 38 5.26 14.25 3.50
CA GLN A 38 4.15 15.09 3.95
C GLN A 38 2.97 15.04 2.98
N ALA A 39 3.22 14.95 1.68
CA ALA A 39 2.15 14.82 0.69
C ALA A 39 1.38 13.50 0.82
N TRP A 40 2.01 12.45 1.37
CA TRP A 40 1.32 11.21 1.72
C TRP A 40 0.41 11.39 2.92
N ASP A 41 0.85 12.07 3.97
CA ASP A 41 -0.01 12.41 5.12
C ASP A 41 -1.25 13.20 4.66
N GLN A 42 -1.05 14.23 3.83
CA GLN A 42 -2.15 15.03 3.26
C GLN A 42 -3.09 14.20 2.39
N THR A 43 -2.57 13.22 1.64
CA THR A 43 -3.39 12.32 0.83
C THR A 43 -4.21 11.38 1.70
N VAL A 44 -3.56 10.79 2.71
CA VAL A 44 -4.20 9.89 3.67
C VAL A 44 -5.30 10.62 4.43
N ASP A 45 -5.09 11.86 4.89
CA ASP A 45 -6.12 12.63 5.60
C ASP A 45 -7.43 12.72 4.79
N GLU A 46 -7.34 13.03 3.50
CA GLU A 46 -8.52 13.12 2.61
C GLU A 46 -9.18 11.74 2.42
N TRP A 47 -8.39 10.69 2.24
CA TRP A 47 -8.91 9.34 2.09
C TRP A 47 -9.55 8.80 3.37
N ILE A 48 -8.98 9.09 4.54
CA ILE A 48 -9.55 8.71 5.84
C ILE A 48 -10.93 9.34 5.99
N ALA A 49 -11.02 10.66 5.76
CA ALA A 49 -12.30 11.37 5.89
C ALA A 49 -13.38 10.77 4.98
N GLU A 50 -13.02 10.39 3.75
CA GLU A 50 -13.95 9.78 2.80
C GLU A 50 -14.33 8.32 3.15
N LEU A 51 -13.38 7.53 3.63
CA LEU A 51 -13.62 6.16 4.11
C LEU A 51 -14.55 6.17 5.33
N GLU A 52 -14.30 7.05 6.31
CA GLU A 52 -15.12 7.21 7.50
C GLU A 52 -16.52 7.73 7.17
N ARG A 53 -16.63 8.66 6.23
CA ARG A 53 -17.93 9.13 5.69
C ARG A 53 -18.72 7.98 5.05
N ALA A 54 -18.05 7.00 4.45
CA ALA A 54 -18.66 5.78 3.93
C ALA A 54 -18.94 4.71 5.01
N GLY A 55 -18.65 5.00 6.28
CA GLY A 55 -18.94 4.14 7.42
C GLY A 55 -17.85 3.13 7.76
N ALA A 56 -16.65 3.26 7.20
CA ALA A 56 -15.49 2.49 7.63
C ALA A 56 -14.93 3.01 8.96
N ILE A 57 -14.15 2.17 9.64
CA ILE A 57 -13.36 2.53 10.82
C ILE A 57 -11.90 2.51 10.37
N VAL A 58 -11.22 3.65 10.38
CA VAL A 58 -9.85 3.72 9.88
C VAL A 58 -8.85 3.73 11.03
N THR A 59 -7.77 2.97 10.88
CA THR A 59 -6.63 3.00 11.80
C THR A 59 -5.33 3.14 11.02
N THR A 60 -4.41 3.94 11.54
CA THR A 60 -3.13 4.21 10.89
C THR A 60 -1.99 3.54 11.64
N TRP A 61 -1.05 2.97 10.92
CA TRP A 61 0.23 2.53 11.48
C TRP A 61 1.39 3.18 10.74
N ARG A 62 2.26 3.87 11.47
CA ARG A 62 3.37 4.63 10.88
C ARG A 62 4.67 3.85 10.93
N ARG A 63 5.30 3.62 9.77
CA ARG A 63 6.55 2.87 9.66
C ARG A 63 7.78 3.79 9.63
N ALA A 64 8.73 3.53 10.53
CA ALA A 64 10.13 3.88 10.31
C ALA A 64 10.83 2.81 9.45
N GLN A 65 11.52 3.23 8.38
CA GLN A 65 12.14 2.34 7.38
C GLN A 65 13.57 1.95 7.78
N GLY A 66 14.07 0.81 7.28
CA GLY A 66 15.49 0.45 7.39
C GLY A 66 15.96 -0.11 8.74
N LEU A 67 15.04 -0.37 9.67
CA LEU A 67 15.36 -0.89 11.00
C LEU A 67 15.82 -2.36 10.97
N LYS A 68 16.79 -2.72 11.81
CA LYS A 68 17.39 -4.06 11.89
C LYS A 68 17.49 -4.54 13.34
N GLY A 69 17.76 -5.83 13.53
CA GLY A 69 17.90 -6.45 14.85
C GLY A 69 16.61 -6.35 15.68
N ALA A 70 16.75 -6.30 17.01
CA ALA A 70 15.63 -6.31 17.94
C ALA A 70 14.60 -5.18 17.68
N GLU A 71 15.04 -4.01 17.24
CA GLU A 71 14.12 -2.93 16.87
C GLU A 71 13.32 -3.26 15.61
N GLY A 72 13.96 -3.82 14.59
CA GLY A 72 13.28 -4.28 13.38
C GLY A 72 12.24 -5.37 13.67
N GLU A 73 12.60 -6.34 14.52
CA GLU A 73 11.69 -7.41 14.97
C GLU A 73 10.49 -6.87 15.73
N ARG A 74 10.71 -5.95 16.68
CA ARG A 74 9.62 -5.29 17.42
C ARG A 74 8.68 -4.55 16.47
N ARG A 75 9.21 -3.80 15.50
CA ARG A 75 8.40 -3.08 14.51
C ARG A 75 7.66 -4.01 13.57
N GLN A 76 8.23 -5.15 13.23
CA GLN A 76 7.53 -6.17 12.46
C GLN A 76 6.36 -6.75 13.28
N ALA A 77 6.55 -7.05 14.57
CA ALA A 77 5.46 -7.52 15.44
C ALA A 77 4.35 -6.47 15.60
N GLU A 78 4.70 -5.19 15.73
CA GLU A 78 3.71 -4.08 15.72
C GLU A 78 2.90 -4.05 14.42
N TYR A 79 3.57 -4.19 13.27
CA TYR A 79 2.90 -4.26 11.98
C TYR A 79 2.00 -5.49 11.87
N ASP A 80 2.47 -6.65 12.34
CA ASP A 80 1.72 -7.89 12.30
C ASP A 80 0.44 -7.81 13.13
N ALA A 81 0.51 -7.17 14.31
CA ALA A 81 -0.64 -6.90 15.16
C ALA A 81 -1.61 -5.90 14.51
N PHE A 82 -1.10 -4.85 13.89
CA PHE A 82 -1.91 -3.90 13.11
C PHE A 82 -2.67 -4.60 11.97
N VAL A 83 -1.97 -5.40 11.17
CA VAL A 83 -2.58 -6.15 10.06
C VAL A 83 -3.59 -7.18 10.56
N GLY A 84 -3.35 -7.85 11.70
CA GLY A 84 -4.32 -8.76 12.32
C GLY A 84 -5.57 -8.06 12.88
N GLY A 85 -5.55 -6.73 13.02
CA GLY A 85 -6.62 -5.91 13.54
C GLY A 85 -7.48 -5.20 12.49
N VAL A 86 -7.29 -5.48 11.19
CA VAL A 86 -7.99 -4.80 10.10
C VAL A 86 -8.53 -5.79 9.07
N ASP A 87 -9.48 -5.32 8.28
CA ASP A 87 -10.17 -6.11 7.25
C ASP A 87 -9.64 -5.82 5.83
N ALA A 88 -8.85 -4.74 5.66
CA ALA A 88 -8.13 -4.39 4.43
C ALA A 88 -6.96 -3.45 4.72
N VAL A 89 -6.00 -3.35 3.79
CA VAL A 89 -4.79 -2.53 3.94
C VAL A 89 -4.56 -1.62 2.72
N ILE A 90 -4.33 -0.34 2.99
CA ILE A 90 -3.77 0.65 2.05
C ILE A 90 -2.32 0.88 2.47
N SER A 91 -1.37 0.46 1.64
CA SER A 91 0.04 0.39 2.01
C SER A 91 0.88 1.49 1.39
N GLY A 92 1.19 2.51 2.19
CA GLY A 92 2.30 3.44 1.95
C GLY A 92 2.23 4.26 0.68
N LEU A 93 3.33 4.95 0.40
CA LEU A 93 3.58 5.63 -0.86
C LEU A 93 4.89 5.17 -1.49
N ALA A 94 4.78 4.40 -2.58
CA ALA A 94 5.88 4.14 -3.49
C ALA A 94 6.23 5.41 -4.28
N ASN A 95 7.21 6.16 -3.77
CA ASN A 95 7.65 7.45 -4.32
C ASN A 95 9.18 7.61 -4.38
N CYS A 96 9.91 6.59 -3.93
CA CYS A 96 11.37 6.54 -4.01
C CYS A 96 11.79 5.07 -4.04
N GLY A 97 13.04 4.75 -4.41
CA GLY A 97 13.50 3.36 -4.48
C GLY A 97 13.26 2.57 -3.18
N SER A 98 13.75 3.08 -2.04
CA SER A 98 13.56 2.43 -0.73
C SER A 98 12.10 2.42 -0.27
N CYS A 99 11.40 3.55 -0.44
CA CYS A 99 9.99 3.71 -0.08
C CYS A 99 9.09 2.71 -0.82
N THR A 100 9.39 2.49 -2.10
CA THR A 100 8.69 1.53 -2.95
C THR A 100 8.92 0.12 -2.44
N SER A 101 10.16 -0.26 -2.18
CA SER A 101 10.47 -1.58 -1.62
C SER A 101 9.77 -1.85 -0.29
N TRP A 102 9.72 -0.87 0.61
CA TRP A 102 9.03 -1.03 1.90
C TRP A 102 7.51 -1.07 1.76
N SER A 103 6.92 -0.22 0.93
CA SER A 103 5.46 -0.18 0.72
C SER A 103 4.95 -1.45 0.04
N VAL A 104 5.72 -1.97 -0.93
CA VAL A 104 5.43 -3.26 -1.57
C VAL A 104 5.62 -4.41 -0.60
N LYS A 105 6.73 -4.46 0.15
CA LYS A 105 6.97 -5.52 1.14
C LYS A 105 5.83 -5.62 2.17
N ASP A 106 5.41 -4.49 2.72
CA ASP A 106 4.30 -4.44 3.68
C ASP A 106 2.98 -4.84 3.01
N GLY A 107 2.69 -4.30 1.82
CA GLY A 107 1.49 -4.66 1.05
C GLY A 107 1.41 -6.16 0.74
N LEU A 108 2.52 -6.78 0.31
CA LEU A 108 2.59 -8.21 0.09
C LEU A 108 2.40 -9.01 1.38
N ASN A 109 2.89 -8.53 2.51
CA ASN A 109 2.69 -9.19 3.80
C ASN A 109 1.20 -9.23 4.19
N ALA A 110 0.45 -8.15 3.98
CA ALA A 110 -1.00 -8.12 4.20
C ALA A 110 -1.75 -8.99 3.16
N LEU A 111 -1.39 -8.89 1.89
CA LEU A 111 -2.02 -9.64 0.80
C LEU A 111 -1.83 -11.16 0.95
N ASN A 112 -0.64 -11.60 1.39
CA ASN A 112 -0.36 -13.03 1.64
C ASN A 112 -1.11 -13.58 2.86
N ARG A 113 -1.71 -12.72 3.70
CA ARG A 113 -2.64 -13.13 4.76
C ARG A 113 -4.10 -13.15 4.29
N GLY A 114 -4.35 -12.92 3.00
CA GLY A 114 -5.68 -12.94 2.39
C GLY A 114 -6.48 -11.65 2.61
N LEU A 115 -5.85 -10.52 2.93
CA LEU A 115 -6.55 -9.24 3.05
C LEU A 115 -6.65 -8.54 1.68
N PRO A 116 -7.80 -7.91 1.36
CA PRO A 116 -7.86 -6.91 0.30
C PRO A 116 -6.79 -5.84 0.53
N THR A 117 -5.86 -5.72 -0.41
CA THR A 117 -4.69 -4.86 -0.24
C THR A 117 -4.41 -4.06 -1.51
N VAL A 118 -4.06 -2.79 -1.33
CA VAL A 118 -3.60 -1.90 -2.39
C VAL A 118 -2.37 -1.11 -1.92
N VAL A 119 -1.41 -0.88 -2.81
CA VAL A 119 -0.24 -0.01 -2.57
C VAL A 119 -0.44 1.30 -3.34
N ALA A 120 -0.27 2.45 -2.70
CA ALA A 120 -0.26 3.71 -3.44
C ALA A 120 1.14 3.93 -4.05
N ALA A 121 1.18 4.31 -5.32
CA ALA A 121 2.42 4.53 -6.05
C ALA A 121 2.33 5.80 -6.88
N THR A 122 3.37 6.63 -6.85
CA THR A 122 3.46 7.70 -7.83
C THR A 122 3.81 7.11 -9.20
N GLU A 123 3.32 7.73 -10.27
CA GLU A 123 3.46 7.30 -11.67
C GLU A 123 4.86 6.75 -11.99
N HIS A 124 5.92 7.47 -11.62
CA HIS A 124 7.31 7.08 -11.88
C HIS A 124 7.74 5.77 -11.21
N PHE A 125 7.07 5.36 -10.13
CA PHE A 125 7.43 4.18 -9.34
C PHE A 125 6.46 3.01 -9.51
N VAL A 126 5.40 3.15 -10.31
CA VAL A 126 4.48 2.05 -10.67
C VAL A 126 5.26 0.88 -11.29
N GLY A 127 6.17 1.16 -12.22
CA GLY A 127 7.00 0.11 -12.85
C GLY A 127 7.83 -0.67 -11.83
N LEU A 128 8.53 0.04 -10.93
CA LEU A 128 9.32 -0.60 -9.87
C LEU A 128 8.43 -1.39 -8.91
N ALA A 129 7.27 -0.86 -8.51
CA ALA A 129 6.34 -1.54 -7.63
C ALA A 129 5.84 -2.86 -8.22
N ARG A 130 5.50 -2.87 -9.52
CA ARG A 130 5.11 -4.07 -10.26
C ARG A 130 6.23 -5.11 -10.35
N THR A 131 7.44 -4.67 -10.68
CA THR A 131 8.60 -5.57 -10.73
C THR A 131 8.85 -6.22 -9.37
N LEU A 132 8.85 -5.44 -8.29
CA LEU A 132 9.05 -5.98 -6.94
C LEU A 132 7.94 -6.94 -6.52
N ALA A 133 6.69 -6.65 -6.89
CA ALA A 133 5.58 -7.55 -6.61
C ALA A 133 5.72 -8.88 -7.39
N ALA A 134 6.08 -8.82 -8.66
CA ALA A 134 6.32 -9.99 -9.51
C ALA A 134 7.52 -10.83 -9.02
N ASP A 135 8.63 -10.19 -8.66
CA ASP A 135 9.82 -10.84 -8.11
C ASP A 135 9.54 -11.57 -6.79
N ASN A 136 8.54 -11.10 -6.04
CA ASN A 136 8.05 -11.75 -4.81
C ASN A 136 6.85 -12.69 -5.07
N GLY A 137 6.61 -13.08 -6.32
CA GLY A 137 5.62 -14.08 -6.69
C GLY A 137 4.17 -13.61 -6.63
N ARG A 138 3.91 -12.30 -6.55
CA ARG A 138 2.55 -11.71 -6.49
C ARG A 138 2.35 -10.60 -7.54
N PRO A 139 2.47 -10.91 -8.85
CA PRO A 139 2.26 -9.92 -9.92
C PRO A 139 0.85 -9.30 -9.92
N GLY A 140 -0.14 -9.93 -9.26
CA GLY A 140 -1.50 -9.42 -9.09
C GLY A 140 -1.66 -8.29 -8.05
N LEU A 141 -0.61 -7.92 -7.30
CA LEU A 141 -0.69 -6.87 -6.28
C LEU A 141 -1.31 -5.58 -6.84
N ARG A 142 -2.40 -5.14 -6.20
CA ARG A 142 -3.17 -3.98 -6.66
C ARG A 142 -2.42 -2.69 -6.34
N LEU A 143 -2.41 -1.75 -7.30
CA LEU A 143 -1.82 -0.43 -7.15
C LEU A 143 -2.86 0.65 -7.39
N VAL A 144 -2.79 1.74 -6.63
CA VAL A 144 -3.46 3.00 -6.96
C VAL A 144 -2.40 4.02 -7.35
N GLU A 145 -2.54 4.59 -8.54
CA GLU A 145 -1.58 5.52 -9.10
C GLU A 145 -1.87 6.97 -8.65
N LEU A 146 -0.81 7.68 -8.26
CA LEU A 146 -0.81 9.09 -7.91
C LEU A 146 0.16 9.87 -8.82
N PRO A 147 0.01 11.20 -8.96
CA PRO A 147 0.91 11.99 -9.79
C PRO A 147 2.40 11.85 -9.41
N SER A 148 3.27 11.80 -10.41
CA SER A 148 4.73 11.81 -10.26
C SER A 148 5.27 12.99 -9.44
N SER A 149 4.61 14.15 -9.52
CA SER A 149 5.00 15.39 -8.86
C SER A 149 4.43 15.57 -7.44
N LEU A 150 3.74 14.57 -6.87
CA LEU A 150 2.93 14.72 -5.65
C LEU A 150 3.66 15.47 -4.51
N ASN A 151 4.95 15.22 -4.32
CA ASN A 151 5.74 15.82 -3.22
C ASN A 151 6.27 17.23 -3.49
N THR A 152 6.15 17.74 -4.72
CA THR A 152 6.55 19.11 -5.08
C THR A 152 5.35 20.04 -5.24
N LEU A 153 4.14 19.51 -5.19
CA LEU A 153 2.91 20.28 -5.35
C LEU A 153 2.59 21.06 -4.06
N PRO A 154 1.96 22.24 -4.18
CA PRO A 154 1.32 22.89 -3.04
C PRO A 154 0.27 21.98 -2.40
N GLU A 155 0.12 22.04 -1.07
CA GLU A 155 -0.82 21.21 -0.31
C GLU A 155 -2.23 21.16 -0.90
N GLN A 156 -2.76 22.32 -1.34
CA GLN A 156 -4.10 22.38 -1.94
C GLN A 156 -4.24 21.48 -3.17
N GLN A 157 -3.18 21.38 -3.98
CA GLN A 157 -3.15 20.53 -5.17
C GLN A 157 -2.98 19.05 -4.78
N VAL A 158 -2.13 18.75 -3.79
CA VAL A 158 -2.02 17.38 -3.21
C VAL A 158 -3.39 16.88 -2.76
N ARG A 159 -4.10 17.68 -1.97
CA ARG A 159 -5.45 17.35 -1.47
C ARG A 159 -6.47 17.21 -2.60
N ALA A 160 -6.38 18.03 -3.65
CA ALA A 160 -7.24 17.89 -4.84
C ALA A 160 -6.96 16.56 -5.59
N HIS A 161 -5.69 16.16 -5.70
CA HIS A 161 -5.32 14.87 -6.27
C HIS A 161 -5.77 13.70 -5.39
N ALA A 162 -5.68 13.82 -4.06
CA ALA A 162 -6.19 12.81 -3.14
C ALA A 162 -7.69 12.58 -3.32
N ARG A 163 -8.49 13.66 -3.36
CA ARG A 163 -9.94 13.55 -3.61
C ARG A 163 -10.27 12.96 -4.97
N SER A 164 -9.57 13.37 -6.03
CA SER A 164 -9.84 12.87 -7.39
C SER A 164 -9.38 11.43 -7.62
N SER A 165 -8.39 10.95 -6.86
CA SER A 165 -7.92 9.55 -6.92
C SER A 165 -8.71 8.61 -6.01
N PHE A 166 -9.56 9.11 -5.11
CA PHE A 166 -10.34 8.28 -4.20
C PHE A 166 -11.23 7.23 -4.90
N PRO A 167 -11.95 7.54 -6.00
CA PRO A 167 -12.69 6.51 -6.74
C PRO A 167 -11.77 5.40 -7.28
N ALA A 168 -10.59 5.75 -7.81
CA ALA A 168 -9.62 4.77 -8.29
C ALA A 168 -9.04 3.90 -7.17
N LEU A 169 -8.90 4.44 -5.96
CA LEU A 169 -8.57 3.66 -4.76
C LEU A 169 -9.65 2.62 -4.45
N LEU A 170 -10.93 3.02 -4.48
CA LEU A 170 -12.05 2.11 -4.21
C LEU A 170 -12.12 1.00 -5.26
N ASP A 171 -12.03 1.35 -6.54
CA ASP A 171 -12.00 0.40 -7.64
C ASP A 171 -10.82 -0.56 -7.50
N ALA A 172 -9.63 -0.03 -7.19
CA ALA A 172 -8.45 -0.83 -6.97
C ALA A 172 -8.66 -1.82 -5.82
N ILE A 173 -9.14 -1.41 -4.64
CA ILE A 173 -9.28 -2.35 -3.51
C ILE A 173 -10.56 -3.23 -3.57
N GLY A 174 -11.36 -3.07 -4.62
CA GLY A 174 -12.63 -3.79 -4.79
C GLY A 174 -13.70 -3.37 -3.78
N ALA A 175 -13.74 -2.09 -3.42
CA ALA A 175 -14.67 -1.52 -2.44
C ALA A 175 -15.90 -0.88 -3.10
N VAL A 176 -17.02 -0.88 -2.38
CA VAL A 176 -18.25 -0.19 -2.77
C VAL A 176 -18.81 0.64 -1.62
N VAL A 177 -19.25 1.85 -1.92
CA VAL A 177 -20.01 2.72 -1.00
C VAL A 177 -21.48 2.35 -1.15
N ARG A 178 -22.09 1.74 -0.12
CA ARG A 178 -23.51 1.37 -0.09
C ARG A 178 -24.19 1.80 1.21
#